data_AF-A0A1D2MM35-F1
#
_entry.id   AF-A0A1D2MM35-F1
#
_cell.length_a   1.000
_cell.length_b   1.000
_cell.length_c   1.000
_cell.angle_alpha   90.00
_cell.angle_beta   90.00
_cell.angle_gamma   90.00
#
_symmetry.space_group_name_H-M   'P 1'
#
loop_
_entity.id
_entity.type
_entity.pdbx_description
1 polymer ?
#
loop_
_entity_poly.entity_id
_entity_poly.type
_entity_poly.pdbx_seq_one_letter_code
_entity_poly.pdbx_strand_id
1 'polypeptide(L)'
;MNIWFANENESNFELPFNFNTQSGSVLRGSDIDSNELPDVFTKVAPGAYPCIIAYAVVFLVAAVGNMIEFLSVWRRLRKRSTAMNRLLLHLCIADIMVVFMVAAVEIFWRISIGWYAGDFMCKLVQYFRAFGLYLSSLMLICLSLDRFYAVCFPLRAVDASRRVKIMLIIAWTAAALCAAPQCIVFRVQSHPDFPAFRQCNSILSGVAAEAINTAISMSFMYFLPILVIIFSYGNIIIRLARESDGALDADNNDRFLRRSGASVMDRAKIKTLKLSFVIVMVFIFCWTPYVVISIW
;
A
#
# COMPACT_ATOMS: atom_id res chain seq x y z
N MET A 1 14.21 -0.89 4.83
CA MET A 1 15.33 -0.16 5.47
C MET A 1 16.01 -1.13 6.41
N ASN A 2 17.21 -1.58 6.06
CA ASN A 2 17.95 -2.60 6.80
C ASN A 2 18.55 -1.93 8.04
N ILE A 3 18.07 -2.26 9.23
CA ILE A 3 18.62 -1.69 10.48
C ILE A 3 20.10 -2.08 10.63
N TRP A 4 20.50 -3.22 10.02
CA TRP A 4 21.87 -3.62 9.70
C TRP A 4 22.78 -2.47 9.25
N PHE A 5 22.32 -1.64 8.29
CA PHE A 5 23.14 -0.62 7.61
C PHE A 5 22.69 0.81 7.93
N ALA A 6 21.45 1.00 8.40
CA ALA A 6 20.96 2.33 8.77
C ALA A 6 21.74 2.92 9.96
N ASN A 7 22.20 2.07 10.88
CA ASN A 7 22.96 2.50 12.06
C ASN A 7 24.46 2.74 11.81
N GLU A 8 25.01 2.34 10.67
CA GLU A 8 26.38 2.73 10.28
C GLU A 8 26.42 4.15 9.66
N ASN A 9 25.30 4.63 9.10
CA ASN A 9 25.24 5.94 8.43
C ASN A 9 24.66 7.07 9.29
N GLU A 10 23.94 6.78 10.38
CA GLU A 10 23.56 7.80 11.39
C GLU A 10 24.68 8.11 12.40
N SER A 11 25.80 7.37 12.39
CA SER A 11 26.99 7.64 13.22
C SER A 11 27.95 8.71 12.66
N ASN A 12 27.56 9.45 11.61
CA ASN A 12 28.34 10.59 11.11
C ASN A 12 28.04 11.92 11.82
N PHE A 13 27.38 11.89 12.98
CA PHE A 13 27.42 13.00 13.95
C PHE A 13 28.47 12.70 15.01
N GLU A 14 29.68 13.23 14.76
CA GLU A 14 30.89 13.24 15.59
C GLU A 14 30.79 12.64 17.01
N LEU A 15 31.38 11.46 17.20
CA LEU A 15 31.93 11.11 18.52
C LEU A 15 33.30 11.79 18.68
N PRO A 16 33.54 12.54 19.77
CA PRO A 16 34.82 13.18 20.00
C PRO A 16 35.80 12.14 20.56
N PHE A 17 36.42 11.35 19.71
CA PHE A 17 37.60 10.60 20.09
C PHE A 17 38.74 10.91 19.11
N ASN A 18 39.43 11.99 19.44
CA ASN A 18 40.72 12.40 18.88
C ASN A 18 41.72 11.25 19.00
N PHE A 19 42.10 10.65 17.88
CA PHE A 19 43.26 9.77 17.80
C PHE A 19 44.52 10.64 17.79
N ASN A 20 45.03 10.99 18.97
CA ASN A 20 46.40 11.48 19.10
C ASN A 20 47.33 10.31 19.42
N THR A 21 48.20 10.04 18.46
CA THR A 21 49.31 9.08 18.50
C THR A 21 50.27 9.44 19.63
N GLN A 22 50.29 8.69 20.74
CA GLN A 22 51.47 8.57 21.60
C GLN A 22 51.46 7.27 22.43
N SER A 23 52.52 6.49 22.22
CA SER A 23 53.09 5.47 23.12
C SER A 23 52.24 4.29 23.58
N GLY A 24 52.41 3.19 22.83
CA GLY A 24 52.79 1.88 23.34
C GLY A 24 52.30 1.47 24.73
N SER A 25 51.18 0.76 24.77
CA SER A 25 51.06 -0.44 25.61
C SER A 25 49.99 -1.36 25.02
N VAL A 26 50.41 -2.58 24.74
CA VAL A 26 49.56 -3.71 24.39
C VAL A 26 48.65 -3.98 25.59
N LEU A 27 47.45 -3.40 25.61
CA LEU A 27 46.38 -3.85 26.50
C LEU A 27 45.70 -5.05 25.84
N ARG A 28 46.33 -6.17 26.16
CA ARG A 28 45.79 -7.54 26.24
C ARG A 28 44.30 -7.52 26.56
N GLY A 29 43.55 -8.33 25.80
CA GLY A 29 42.09 -8.40 25.82
C GLY A 29 41.47 -8.32 27.21
N SER A 30 40.62 -7.31 27.36
CA SER A 30 39.61 -7.19 28.40
C SER A 30 38.26 -7.52 27.76
N ASP A 31 37.78 -8.74 28.02
CA ASP A 31 36.37 -9.15 28.06
C ASP A 31 35.39 -8.28 27.26
N ILE A 32 35.30 -8.52 25.95
CA ILE A 32 34.01 -8.33 25.28
C ILE A 32 33.17 -9.50 25.79
N ASP A 33 32.29 -9.23 26.75
CA ASP A 33 31.31 -10.21 27.17
C ASP A 33 30.42 -10.52 25.97
N SER A 34 30.78 -11.58 25.22
CA SER A 34 30.08 -12.04 24.01
C SER A 34 28.61 -12.44 24.25
N ASN A 35 28.15 -12.30 25.49
CA ASN A 35 26.77 -12.55 25.92
C ASN A 35 25.93 -11.27 26.10
N GLU A 36 26.53 -10.08 26.15
CA GLU A 36 25.77 -8.82 26.30
C GLU A 36 25.58 -8.12 24.95
N LEU A 37 24.34 -8.08 24.49
CA LEU A 37 23.96 -7.42 23.25
C LEU A 37 24.07 -5.89 23.44
N PRO A 38 24.80 -5.16 22.59
CA PRO A 38 24.94 -3.70 22.72
C PRO A 38 23.60 -2.98 22.83
N ASP A 39 23.58 -1.89 23.61
CA ASP A 39 22.40 -1.07 23.89
C ASP A 39 21.63 -0.64 22.62
N VAL A 40 22.35 -0.44 21.51
CA VAL A 40 21.82 -0.07 20.19
C VAL A 40 20.89 -1.13 19.58
N PHE A 41 21.03 -2.40 19.96
CA PHE A 41 20.16 -3.49 19.50
C PHE A 41 19.03 -3.81 20.47
N THR A 42 19.06 -3.23 21.68
CA THR A 42 18.06 -3.46 22.73
C THR A 42 17.17 -2.24 22.99
N LYS A 43 17.62 -1.02 22.66
CA LYS A 43 16.92 0.23 22.95
C LYS A 43 16.47 0.93 21.67
N VAL A 44 15.23 1.42 21.68
CA VAL A 44 14.67 2.19 20.58
C VAL A 44 15.36 3.55 20.49
N ALA A 45 15.94 3.86 19.32
CA ALA A 45 16.60 5.13 19.09
C ALA A 45 15.63 6.32 19.26
N PRO A 46 16.06 7.46 19.83
CA PRO A 46 15.22 8.65 19.98
C PRO A 46 14.56 9.13 18.67
N GLY A 47 15.25 8.98 17.54
CA GLY A 47 14.73 9.33 16.21
C GLY A 47 13.59 8.41 15.71
N ALA A 48 13.39 7.24 16.32
CA ALA A 48 12.33 6.32 15.92
C ALA A 48 10.96 6.65 16.54
N TYR A 49 10.91 7.36 17.68
CA TYR A 49 9.65 7.69 18.37
C TYR A 49 8.66 8.48 17.49
N PRO A 50 9.07 9.53 16.73
CA PRO A 50 8.16 10.24 15.84
C PRO A 50 7.52 9.33 14.79
N CYS A 51 8.29 8.42 14.19
CA CYS A 51 7.77 7.44 13.23
C CYS A 51 6.79 6.47 13.89
N ILE A 52 7.12 5.94 15.07
CA ILE A 52 6.24 5.04 15.83
C ILE A 52 4.91 5.71 16.14
N ILE A 53 4.95 6.96 16.64
CA ILE A 53 3.75 7.74 16.94
C ILE A 53 2.93 7.99 15.66
N ALA A 54 3.58 8.37 14.56
CA ALA A 54 2.90 8.58 13.28
C ALA A 54 2.21 7.31 12.77
N TYR A 55 2.90 6.17 12.76
CA TYR A 55 2.29 4.89 12.36
C TYR A 55 1.16 4.47 13.32
N ALA A 56 1.29 4.73 14.62
CA ALA A 56 0.23 4.43 15.59
C ALA A 56 -1.02 5.28 15.34
N VAL A 57 -0.87 6.58 15.06
CA VAL A 57 -1.98 7.46 14.70
C VAL A 57 -2.64 6.99 13.40
N VAL A 58 -1.86 6.70 12.36
CA VAL A 58 -2.36 6.16 11.09
C VAL A 58 -3.10 4.85 11.31
N PHE A 59 -2.53 3.94 12.09
CA PHE A 59 -3.16 2.65 12.43
C PHE A 59 -4.52 2.86 13.10
N LEU A 60 -4.60 3.70 14.13
CA LEU A 60 -5.85 3.94 14.85
C LEU A 60 -6.92 4.58 13.95
N VAL A 61 -6.58 5.65 13.25
CA VAL A 61 -7.51 6.35 12.36
C VAL A 61 -7.98 5.44 11.23
N ALA A 62 -7.06 4.75 10.57
CA ALA A 62 -7.37 3.90 9.44
C ALA A 62 -8.12 2.62 9.87
N ALA A 63 -7.77 2.00 11.00
CA ALA A 63 -8.48 0.82 11.49
C ALA A 63 -9.93 1.16 11.85
N VAL A 64 -10.15 2.24 12.59
CA VAL A 64 -11.50 2.69 12.97
C VAL A 64 -12.31 3.11 11.73
N GLY A 65 -11.72 3.92 10.86
CA GLY A 65 -12.37 4.40 9.63
C GLY A 65 -12.79 3.24 8.71
N ASN A 66 -11.85 2.35 8.37
CA ASN A 66 -12.13 1.21 7.50
C ASN A 66 -13.09 0.21 8.14
N MET A 67 -13.08 0.03 9.47
CA MET A 67 -14.05 -0.82 10.16
C MET A 67 -15.46 -0.23 10.08
N ILE A 68 -15.63 1.07 10.31
CA ILE A 68 -16.91 1.75 10.18
C ILE A 68 -17.43 1.64 8.73
N GLU A 69 -16.56 1.85 7.74
CA GLU A 69 -16.93 1.74 6.34
C GLU A 69 -17.30 0.30 5.96
N PHE A 70 -16.51 -0.68 6.39
CA PHE A 70 -16.80 -2.10 6.22
C PHE A 70 -18.19 -2.45 6.75
N LEU A 71 -18.50 -2.06 7.99
CA LEU A 71 -19.81 -2.31 8.60
C LEU A 71 -20.95 -1.60 7.85
N SER A 72 -20.72 -0.37 7.39
CA SER A 72 -21.68 0.41 6.60
C SER A 72 -21.97 -0.25 5.26
N VAL A 73 -20.93 -0.63 4.51
CA VAL A 73 -21.03 -1.34 3.23
C VAL A 73 -21.68 -2.70 3.42
N TRP A 74 -21.30 -3.45 4.46
CA TRP A 74 -21.87 -4.75 4.78
C TRP A 74 -23.39 -4.67 5.00
N ARG A 75 -23.85 -3.70 5.79
CA ARG A 75 -25.28 -3.45 5.99
C ARG A 75 -25.99 -3.08 4.68
N ARG A 76 -25.37 -2.24 3.84
CA ARG A 76 -25.92 -1.88 2.52
C ARG A 76 -26.01 -3.11 1.60
N LEU A 77 -24.99 -3.97 1.59
CA LEU A 77 -24.93 -5.18 0.78
C LEU A 77 -26.03 -6.17 1.17
N ARG A 78 -26.25 -6.35 2.48
CA ARG A 78 -27.31 -7.23 3.01
C ARG A 78 -28.71 -6.73 2.63
N LYS A 79 -28.93 -5.41 2.60
CA LYS A 79 -30.21 -4.82 2.16
C LYS A 79 -30.39 -4.88 0.64
N ARG A 80 -29.34 -4.57 -0.13
CA ARG A 80 -29.36 -4.58 -1.59
C ARG A 80 -28.00 -4.96 -2.16
N SER A 81 -27.93 -6.12 -2.80
CA SER A 81 -26.70 -6.66 -3.36
C SER A 81 -26.38 -6.04 -4.73
N THR A 82 -25.68 -4.90 -4.73
CA THR A 82 -25.21 -4.24 -5.95
C THR A 82 -23.75 -4.61 -6.25
N ALA A 83 -23.35 -4.50 -7.53
CA ALA A 83 -21.97 -4.73 -7.95
C ALA A 83 -20.97 -3.78 -7.25
N MET A 84 -21.34 -2.51 -7.12
CA MET A 84 -20.56 -1.50 -6.40
C MET A 84 -20.36 -1.84 -4.92
N ASN A 85 -21.42 -2.24 -4.21
CA ASN A 85 -21.32 -2.59 -2.79
C ASN A 85 -20.38 -3.79 -2.56
N ARG A 86 -20.30 -4.73 -3.51
CA ARG A 86 -19.33 -5.84 -3.42
C ARG A 86 -17.88 -5.36 -3.62
N LEU A 87 -17.63 -4.52 -4.62
CA LEU A 87 -16.29 -3.93 -4.82
C LEU A 87 -15.83 -3.15 -3.59
N LEU A 88 -16.69 -2.28 -3.05
CA LEU A 88 -16.38 -1.52 -1.83
C LEU A 88 -16.11 -2.43 -0.64
N LEU A 89 -16.86 -3.54 -0.50
CA LEU A 89 -16.62 -4.47 0.61
C LEU A 89 -15.23 -5.11 0.52
N HIS A 90 -14.84 -5.59 -0.67
CA HIS A 90 -13.52 -6.18 -0.87
C HIS A 90 -12.39 -5.15 -0.74
N LEU A 91 -12.63 -3.89 -1.14
CA LEU A 91 -11.70 -2.79 -0.88
C LEU A 91 -11.50 -2.59 0.63
N CYS A 92 -12.57 -2.49 1.42
CA CYS A 92 -12.44 -2.35 2.88
C CYS A 92 -11.71 -3.55 3.52
N ILE A 93 -11.92 -4.78 3.02
CA ILE A 93 -11.19 -5.96 3.49
C ILE A 93 -9.69 -5.82 3.19
N ALA A 94 -9.34 -5.38 1.98
CA ALA A 94 -7.96 -5.15 1.59
C ALA A 94 -7.31 -4.04 2.44
N ASP A 95 -8.01 -2.93 2.67
CA ASP A 95 -7.49 -1.80 3.43
C ASP A 95 -7.31 -2.14 4.90
N ILE A 96 -8.25 -2.89 5.51
CA ILE A 96 -8.06 -3.44 6.87
C ILE A 96 -6.81 -4.32 6.89
N MET A 97 -6.64 -5.23 5.93
CA MET A 97 -5.46 -6.08 5.86
C MET A 97 -4.18 -5.26 5.73
N VAL A 98 -4.15 -4.19 4.93
CA VAL A 98 -3.02 -3.26 4.83
C VAL A 98 -2.74 -2.57 6.16
N VAL A 99 -3.77 -2.07 6.85
CA VAL A 99 -3.60 -1.39 8.14
C VAL A 99 -2.96 -2.32 9.17
N PHE A 100 -3.44 -3.56 9.29
CA PHE A 100 -2.89 -4.52 10.23
C PHE A 100 -1.52 -5.05 9.80
N MET A 101 -1.33 -5.42 8.53
CA MET A 101 -0.09 -6.05 8.08
C MET A 101 1.02 -5.03 7.84
N VAL A 102 0.71 -3.81 7.41
CA VAL A 102 1.73 -2.80 7.14
C VAL A 102 1.98 -1.97 8.39
N ALA A 103 0.98 -1.24 8.88
CA ALA A 103 1.18 -0.27 9.96
C ALA A 103 1.44 -0.96 11.31
N ALA A 104 0.66 -1.97 11.71
CA ALA A 104 0.88 -2.62 13.00
C ALA A 104 2.21 -3.40 13.05
N VAL A 105 2.58 -4.09 11.96
CA VAL A 105 3.87 -4.76 11.86
C VAL A 105 5.03 -3.76 11.86
N GLU A 106 4.87 -2.59 11.24
CA GLU A 106 5.90 -1.55 11.25
C GLU A 106 6.14 -1.00 12.65
N ILE A 107 5.06 -0.77 13.41
CA ILE A 107 5.14 -0.38 14.84
C ILE A 107 5.85 -1.47 15.63
N PHE A 108 5.42 -2.72 15.45
CA PHE A 108 6.02 -3.87 16.13
C PHE A 108 7.52 -3.96 15.82
N TRP A 109 7.89 -3.86 14.55
CA TRP A 109 9.29 -3.93 14.10
C TRP A 109 10.17 -2.84 14.71
N ARG A 110 9.65 -1.60 14.77
CA ARG A 110 10.38 -0.45 15.35
C ARG A 110 10.55 -0.54 16.86
N ILE A 111 9.66 -1.24 17.55
CA ILE A 111 9.74 -1.47 19.00
C ILE A 111 10.59 -2.70 19.31
N SER A 112 10.40 -3.80 18.58
CA SER A 112 11.06 -5.08 18.87
C SER A 112 12.53 -5.09 18.43
N ILE A 113 12.89 -4.32 17.40
CA ILE A 113 14.21 -4.18 16.76
C ILE A 113 14.71 -5.48 16.12
N GLY A 114 14.66 -6.59 16.85
CA GLY A 114 14.88 -7.95 16.39
C GLY A 114 13.59 -8.70 16.03
N TRP A 115 13.77 -9.83 15.35
CA TRP A 115 12.74 -10.76 14.90
C TRP A 115 12.88 -12.13 15.58
N TYR A 116 11.90 -12.47 16.41
CA TYR A 116 11.92 -13.69 17.24
C TYR A 116 10.90 -14.76 16.84
N ALA A 117 9.99 -14.46 15.89
CA ALA A 117 8.90 -15.36 15.51
C ALA A 117 9.31 -16.48 14.51
N GLY A 118 10.60 -16.58 14.19
CA GLY A 118 11.15 -17.59 13.28
C GLY A 118 10.94 -17.30 11.79
N ASP A 119 11.53 -18.15 10.95
CA ASP A 119 11.61 -17.94 9.48
C ASP A 119 10.27 -18.09 8.77
N PHE A 120 9.41 -19.01 9.22
CA PHE A 120 8.07 -19.18 8.68
C PHE A 120 7.21 -17.91 8.85
N MET A 121 7.21 -17.34 10.05
CA MET A 121 6.44 -16.11 10.31
C MET A 121 7.02 -14.90 9.57
N CYS A 122 8.34 -14.83 9.40
CA CYS A 122 8.98 -13.77 8.61
C CYS A 122 8.41 -13.75 7.19
N LYS A 123 8.43 -14.91 6.50
CA LYS A 123 7.85 -15.03 5.15
C LYS A 123 6.37 -14.73 5.12
N LEU A 124 5.62 -15.27 6.08
CA LEU A 124 4.17 -15.11 6.13
C LEU A 124 3.77 -13.65 6.28
N VAL A 125 4.44 -12.92 7.19
CA VAL A 125 4.17 -11.49 7.41
C VAL A 125 4.54 -10.66 6.19
N GLN A 126 5.69 -10.90 5.56
CA GLN A 126 6.10 -10.15 4.37
C GLN A 126 5.20 -10.48 3.16
N TYR A 127 4.73 -11.72 3.05
CA TYR A 127 3.73 -12.10 2.05
C TYR A 127 2.41 -11.34 2.25
N PHE A 128 1.84 -11.34 3.45
CA PHE A 128 0.56 -10.68 3.70
C PHE A 128 0.65 -9.15 3.62
N ARG A 129 1.81 -8.57 3.97
CA ARG A 129 2.13 -7.17 3.71
C ARG A 129 1.98 -6.84 2.23
N ALA A 130 2.71 -7.55 1.37
CA ALA A 130 2.65 -7.31 -0.07
C ALA A 130 1.28 -7.65 -0.67
N PHE A 131 0.68 -8.77 -0.25
CA PHE A 131 -0.65 -9.19 -0.70
C PHE A 131 -1.71 -8.14 -0.42
N GLY A 132 -1.71 -7.51 0.76
CA GLY A 132 -2.64 -6.43 1.09
C GLY A 132 -2.49 -5.23 0.18
N LEU A 133 -1.26 -4.81 -0.06
CA LEU A 133 -0.98 -3.66 -0.90
C LEU A 133 -1.38 -3.90 -2.36
N TYR A 134 -1.01 -5.06 -2.92
CA TYR A 134 -1.44 -5.44 -4.28
C TYR A 134 -2.96 -5.56 -4.39
N LEU A 135 -3.60 -6.17 -3.40
CA LEU A 135 -5.05 -6.36 -3.43
C LEU A 135 -5.78 -5.01 -3.39
N SER A 136 -5.37 -4.09 -2.51
CA SER A 136 -5.96 -2.74 -2.44
C SER A 136 -5.80 -1.99 -3.76
N SER A 137 -4.59 -2.00 -4.36
CA SER A 137 -4.34 -1.41 -5.68
C SER A 137 -5.20 -2.01 -6.80
N LEU A 138 -5.33 -3.34 -6.85
CA LEU A 138 -6.17 -4.01 -7.84
C LEU A 138 -7.67 -3.74 -7.60
N MET A 139 -8.11 -3.54 -6.36
CA MET A 139 -9.48 -3.10 -6.06
C MET A 139 -9.77 -1.69 -6.60
N LEU A 140 -8.80 -0.77 -6.53
CA LEU A 140 -8.93 0.57 -7.14
C LEU A 140 -9.06 0.51 -8.67
N ILE A 141 -8.30 -0.39 -9.32
CA ILE A 141 -8.47 -0.69 -10.74
C ILE A 141 -9.88 -1.21 -11.01
N CYS A 142 -10.33 -2.19 -10.21
CA CYS A 142 -11.66 -2.78 -10.39
C CYS A 142 -12.77 -1.74 -10.22
N LEU A 143 -12.66 -0.84 -9.25
CA LEU A 143 -13.59 0.26 -9.02
C LEU A 143 -13.63 1.19 -10.23
N SER A 144 -12.47 1.58 -10.76
CA SER A 144 -12.35 2.48 -11.90
C SER A 144 -12.93 1.89 -13.19
N LEU A 145 -12.64 0.61 -13.46
CA LEU A 145 -13.21 -0.11 -14.59
C LEU A 145 -14.73 -0.29 -14.45
N ASP A 146 -15.23 -0.58 -13.25
CA ASP A 146 -16.67 -0.68 -13.03
C ASP A 146 -17.38 0.66 -13.29
N ARG A 147 -16.79 1.78 -12.87
CA ARG A 147 -17.28 3.13 -13.20
C ARG A 147 -17.26 3.38 -14.70
N PHE A 148 -16.16 3.07 -15.37
CA PHE A 148 -16.02 3.21 -16.81
C PHE A 148 -17.13 2.43 -17.55
N TYR A 149 -17.35 1.16 -17.22
CA TYR A 149 -18.41 0.37 -17.86
C TYR A 149 -19.81 0.89 -17.54
N ALA A 150 -20.08 1.32 -16.31
CA ALA A 150 -21.38 1.85 -15.92
C ALA A 150 -21.73 3.17 -16.63
N VAL A 151 -20.73 3.99 -16.97
CA VAL A 151 -20.94 5.26 -17.66
C VAL A 151 -20.96 5.09 -19.17
N CYS A 152 -19.95 4.41 -19.75
CA CYS A 152 -19.78 4.33 -21.20
C CYS A 152 -20.68 3.27 -21.86
N PHE A 153 -21.14 2.26 -21.12
CA PHE A 153 -21.91 1.14 -21.67
C PHE A 153 -23.17 0.82 -20.83
N PRO A 154 -24.15 1.74 -20.74
CA PRO A 154 -25.31 1.61 -19.85
C PRO A 154 -26.15 0.36 -20.15
N LEU A 155 -26.28 -0.07 -21.41
CA LEU A 155 -27.02 -1.27 -21.81
C LEU A 155 -26.34 -2.58 -21.35
N ARG A 156 -25.01 -2.57 -21.16
CA ARG A 156 -24.26 -3.71 -20.61
C ARG A 156 -24.16 -3.67 -19.07
N ALA A 157 -24.81 -2.71 -18.41
CA ALA A 157 -24.84 -2.62 -16.96
C ALA A 157 -25.71 -3.72 -16.30
N VAL A 158 -26.60 -4.35 -17.06
CA VAL A 158 -27.45 -5.47 -16.60
C VAL A 158 -26.59 -6.66 -16.12
N ASP A 159 -25.44 -6.88 -16.74
CA ASP A 159 -24.48 -7.95 -16.37
C ASP A 159 -23.38 -7.50 -15.39
N ALA A 160 -23.49 -6.31 -14.78
CA ALA A 160 -22.45 -5.76 -13.90
C ALA A 160 -22.09 -6.71 -12.75
N SER A 161 -23.05 -7.46 -12.24
CA SER A 161 -22.81 -8.41 -11.14
C SER A 161 -21.87 -9.56 -11.51
N ARG A 162 -22.03 -10.13 -12.71
CA ARG A 162 -21.18 -11.23 -13.20
C ARG A 162 -19.78 -10.71 -13.53
N ARG A 163 -19.69 -9.56 -14.21
CA ARG A 163 -18.42 -8.90 -14.52
C ARG A 163 -17.60 -8.63 -13.25
N VAL A 164 -18.21 -8.02 -12.24
CA VAL A 164 -17.52 -7.72 -10.97
C VAL A 164 -17.04 -8.99 -10.26
N LYS A 165 -17.81 -10.07 -10.27
CA LYS A 165 -17.34 -11.35 -9.68
C LYS A 165 -16.09 -11.86 -10.39
N ILE A 166 -16.05 -11.82 -11.72
CA ILE A 166 -14.87 -12.22 -12.50
C ILE A 166 -13.68 -11.32 -12.19
N MET A 167 -13.88 -10.00 -12.17
CA MET A 167 -12.84 -9.03 -11.83
C MET A 167 -12.26 -9.27 -10.42
N LEU A 168 -13.13 -9.58 -9.44
CA LEU A 168 -12.72 -9.91 -8.09
C LEU A 168 -11.86 -11.18 -8.05
N ILE A 169 -12.27 -12.25 -8.73
CA ILE A 169 -11.49 -13.49 -8.79
C ILE A 169 -10.10 -13.20 -9.37
N ILE A 170 -10.04 -12.52 -10.52
CA ILE A 170 -8.79 -12.15 -11.17
C ILE A 170 -7.90 -11.31 -10.24
N ALA A 171 -8.48 -10.31 -9.58
CA ALA A 171 -7.73 -9.41 -8.70
C ALA A 171 -7.16 -10.14 -7.48
N TRP A 172 -7.95 -11.00 -6.82
CA TRP A 172 -7.48 -11.80 -5.69
C TRP A 172 -6.37 -12.78 -6.10
N THR A 173 -6.54 -13.47 -7.23
CA THR A 173 -5.51 -14.40 -7.73
C THR A 173 -4.25 -13.65 -8.16
N ALA A 174 -4.39 -12.51 -8.84
CA ALA A 174 -3.25 -11.71 -9.28
C ALA A 174 -2.49 -11.12 -8.08
N ALA A 175 -3.20 -10.62 -7.06
CA ALA A 175 -2.56 -10.15 -5.83
C ALA A 175 -1.76 -11.27 -5.14
N ALA A 176 -2.33 -12.47 -5.05
CA ALA A 176 -1.67 -13.61 -4.44
C ALA A 176 -0.41 -14.02 -5.22
N LEU A 177 -0.49 -14.06 -6.55
CA LEU A 177 0.65 -14.37 -7.42
C LEU A 177 1.76 -13.32 -7.34
N CYS A 178 1.40 -12.02 -7.37
CA CYS A 178 2.37 -10.94 -7.25
C CYS A 178 3.03 -10.87 -5.86
N ALA A 179 2.34 -11.33 -4.81
CA ALA A 179 2.89 -11.39 -3.45
C ALA A 179 3.78 -12.61 -3.20
N ALA A 180 3.61 -13.70 -3.98
CA ALA A 180 4.33 -14.96 -3.78
C ALA A 180 5.88 -14.82 -3.78
N PRO A 181 6.52 -13.99 -4.60
CA PRO A 181 7.97 -13.80 -4.57
C PRO A 181 8.50 -13.38 -3.19
N GLN A 182 7.71 -12.68 -2.37
CA GLN A 182 8.14 -12.23 -1.04
C GLN A 182 8.46 -13.42 -0.10
N CYS A 183 7.79 -14.57 -0.28
CA CYS A 183 8.10 -15.80 0.44
C CYS A 183 9.48 -16.38 0.11
N ILE A 184 10.05 -16.01 -1.05
CA ILE A 184 11.36 -16.46 -1.50
C ILE A 184 12.42 -15.43 -1.07
N VAL A 185 12.11 -14.15 -1.26
CA VAL A 185 13.02 -13.03 -1.00
C VAL A 185 13.32 -12.86 0.49
N PHE A 186 12.33 -12.99 1.37
CA PHE A 186 12.54 -12.73 2.80
C PHE A 186 12.92 -13.97 3.59
N ARG A 187 13.91 -13.82 4.47
CA ARG A 187 14.41 -14.84 5.39
C ARG A 187 14.86 -14.20 6.70
N VAL A 188 14.89 -15.00 7.77
CA VAL A 188 15.55 -14.59 9.01
C VAL A 188 17.06 -14.71 8.84
N GLN A 189 17.77 -13.62 9.11
CA GLN A 189 19.23 -13.50 9.08
C GLN A 189 19.74 -13.12 10.47
N SER A 190 20.91 -13.62 10.85
CA SER A 190 21.56 -13.35 12.15
C SER A 190 22.75 -12.42 11.98
N HIS A 191 23.13 -11.70 13.04
CA HIS A 191 24.18 -10.69 12.91
C HIS A 191 25.55 -11.32 12.75
N PRO A 192 26.41 -10.83 11.83
CA PRO A 192 27.76 -11.36 11.66
C PRO A 192 28.51 -11.42 13.00
N ASP A 193 28.49 -10.31 13.75
CA ASP A 193 29.18 -10.21 15.04
C ASP A 193 28.32 -10.61 16.27
N PHE A 194 26.99 -10.61 16.15
CA PHE A 194 26.07 -10.86 17.27
C PHE A 194 24.97 -11.88 16.90
N PRO A 195 25.28 -13.19 16.86
CA PRO A 195 24.36 -14.23 16.33
C PRO A 195 23.02 -14.36 17.08
N ALA A 196 22.95 -13.87 18.32
CA ALA A 196 21.72 -13.80 19.11
C ALA A 196 20.71 -12.79 18.53
N PHE A 197 21.19 -11.75 17.84
CA PHE A 197 20.36 -10.77 17.17
C PHE A 197 19.97 -11.24 15.77
N ARG A 198 18.66 -11.29 15.51
CA ARG A 198 18.09 -11.81 14.26
C ARG A 198 17.11 -10.81 13.66
N GLN A 199 17.08 -10.70 12.34
CA GLN A 199 16.12 -9.86 11.61
C GLN A 199 15.54 -10.61 10.41
N CYS A 200 14.26 -10.39 10.13
CA CYS A 200 13.64 -10.74 8.86
C CYS A 200 14.06 -9.76 7.75
N ASN A 201 14.96 -10.18 6.85
CA ASN A 201 15.50 -9.33 5.79
C ASN A 201 15.48 -10.02 4.40
N SER A 202 15.63 -9.24 3.33
CA SER A 202 15.82 -9.75 1.96
C SER A 202 17.13 -10.51 1.85
N ILE A 203 17.10 -11.65 1.14
CA ILE A 203 18.30 -12.40 0.75
C ILE A 203 18.96 -11.85 -0.52
N LEU A 204 18.33 -10.86 -1.18
CA LEU A 204 18.86 -10.28 -2.39
C LEU A 204 20.16 -9.55 -2.04
N SER A 205 21.28 -10.11 -2.49
CA SER A 205 22.59 -9.52 -2.30
C SER A 205 22.84 -8.47 -3.38
N GLY A 206 23.08 -7.23 -2.98
CA GLY A 206 23.47 -6.13 -3.85
C GLY A 206 22.34 -5.16 -4.17
N VAL A 207 22.68 -3.86 -4.13
CA VAL A 207 21.77 -2.73 -4.31
C VAL A 207 20.94 -2.85 -5.60
N ALA A 208 21.56 -3.31 -6.69
CA ALA A 208 20.88 -3.46 -7.98
C ALA A 208 19.77 -4.52 -7.95
N ALA A 209 19.99 -5.66 -7.29
CA ALA A 209 18.99 -6.72 -7.23
C ALA A 209 17.79 -6.29 -6.37
N GLU A 210 18.05 -5.68 -5.21
CA GLU A 210 17.01 -5.13 -4.34
C GLU A 210 16.23 -4.00 -5.03
N ALA A 211 16.92 -3.11 -5.74
CA ALA A 211 16.32 -2.03 -6.51
C ALA A 211 15.43 -2.57 -7.65
N ILE A 212 15.89 -3.59 -8.40
CA ILE A 212 15.09 -4.21 -9.47
C ILE A 212 13.82 -4.86 -8.89
N ASN A 213 13.94 -5.65 -7.81
CA ASN A 213 12.80 -6.28 -7.17
C ASN A 213 11.80 -5.24 -6.65
N THR A 214 12.30 -4.16 -6.06
CA THR A 214 11.48 -3.04 -5.58
C THR A 214 10.80 -2.32 -6.74
N ALA A 215 11.53 -1.99 -7.81
CA ALA A 215 11.02 -1.30 -8.99
C ALA A 215 9.93 -2.11 -9.72
N ILE A 216 10.14 -3.42 -9.88
CA ILE A 216 9.11 -4.32 -10.43
C ILE A 216 7.87 -4.30 -9.54
N SER A 217 8.06 -4.45 -8.23
CA SER A 217 6.95 -4.49 -7.27
C SER A 217 6.14 -3.18 -7.29
N MET A 218 6.82 -2.03 -7.29
CA MET A 218 6.21 -0.70 -7.41
C MET A 218 5.51 -0.52 -8.74
N SER A 219 6.05 -1.06 -9.84
CA SER A 219 5.43 -0.93 -11.15
C SER A 219 4.05 -1.57 -11.24
N PHE A 220 3.91 -2.78 -10.72
CA PHE A 220 2.61 -3.46 -10.69
C PHE A 220 1.65 -2.84 -9.66
N MET A 221 2.16 -2.34 -8.54
CA MET A 221 1.34 -1.85 -7.45
C MET A 221 0.93 -0.37 -7.58
N TYR A 222 1.70 0.45 -8.28
CA TYR A 222 1.53 1.90 -8.34
C TYR A 222 1.31 2.41 -9.77
N PHE A 223 2.26 2.15 -10.68
CA PHE A 223 2.18 2.66 -12.06
C PHE A 223 1.01 2.03 -12.84
N LEU A 224 0.82 0.71 -12.74
CA LEU A 224 -0.27 0.02 -13.43
C LEU A 224 -1.66 0.56 -13.00
N PRO A 225 -2.00 0.69 -11.70
CA PRO A 225 -3.23 1.35 -11.29
C PRO A 225 -3.40 2.74 -11.86
N ILE A 226 -2.37 3.59 -11.78
CA ILE A 226 -2.43 4.97 -12.27
C ILE A 226 -2.76 5.00 -13.77
N LEU A 227 -2.08 4.19 -14.58
CA LEU A 227 -2.32 4.13 -16.02
C LEU A 227 -3.77 3.73 -16.35
N VAL A 228 -4.27 2.67 -15.69
CA VAL A 228 -5.65 2.21 -15.92
C VAL A 228 -6.67 3.23 -15.45
N ILE A 229 -6.40 3.91 -14.34
CA ILE A 229 -7.25 4.98 -13.80
C ILE A 229 -7.27 6.15 -14.78
N ILE A 230 -6.13 6.72 -15.16
CA ILE A 230 -6.05 7.86 -16.08
C ILE A 230 -6.78 7.54 -17.38
N PHE A 231 -6.54 6.35 -17.95
CA PHE A 231 -7.25 5.90 -19.14
C PHE A 231 -8.77 5.83 -18.92
N SER A 232 -9.21 5.20 -17.82
CA SER A 232 -10.64 5.04 -17.52
C SER A 232 -11.34 6.38 -17.34
N TYR A 233 -10.80 7.28 -16.51
CA TYR A 233 -11.38 8.59 -16.24
C TYR A 233 -11.29 9.53 -17.44
N GLY A 234 -10.20 9.48 -18.21
CA GLY A 234 -10.07 10.25 -19.44
C GLY A 234 -11.18 9.92 -20.43
N ASN A 235 -11.43 8.63 -20.67
CA ASN A 235 -12.53 8.20 -21.54
C ASN A 235 -13.91 8.56 -21.00
N ILE A 236 -14.11 8.49 -19.67
CA ILE A 236 -15.37 8.91 -19.03
C ILE A 236 -15.63 10.40 -19.29
N ILE A 237 -14.62 11.26 -19.11
CA ILE A 237 -14.74 12.70 -19.33
C ILE A 237 -15.02 13.00 -20.81
N ILE A 238 -14.29 12.36 -21.73
CA ILE A 238 -14.52 12.52 -23.18
C ILE A 238 -15.93 12.09 -23.57
N ARG A 239 -16.42 10.98 -23.01
CA ARG A 239 -17.78 10.48 -23.27
C ARG A 239 -18.84 11.46 -22.78
N LEU A 240 -18.67 11.98 -21.56
CA LEU A 240 -19.59 12.96 -20.97
C LEU A 240 -19.59 14.27 -21.77
N ALA A 241 -18.43 14.76 -22.19
CA ALA A 241 -18.31 15.98 -22.99
C ALA A 241 -18.99 15.84 -24.37
N ARG A 242 -18.86 14.68 -25.03
CA ARG A 242 -19.54 14.41 -26.30
C ARG A 242 -21.06 14.31 -26.14
N GLU A 243 -21.54 13.78 -25.02
CA GLU A 243 -22.99 13.72 -24.74
C GLU A 243 -23.57 15.10 -24.41
N SER A 244 -22.80 16.02 -23.80
CA SER A 244 -23.23 17.40 -23.59
C SER A 244 -23.25 18.22 -24.87
N ASP A 245 -22.27 18.07 -25.76
CA ASP A 245 -22.21 18.81 -27.02
C ASP A 245 -23.34 18.39 -27.97
N GLY A 246 -23.59 17.08 -28.13
CA GLY A 246 -24.71 16.59 -28.93
C GLY A 246 -26.10 16.92 -28.35
N ALA A 247 -26.18 17.25 -27.06
CA ALA A 247 -27.42 17.73 -26.44
C ALA A 247 -27.66 19.24 -26.67
N LEU A 248 -26.61 20.03 -26.89
CA LEU A 248 -26.70 21.45 -27.23
C LEU A 248 -27.14 21.64 -28.69
N ASP A 249 -26.68 20.78 -29.61
CA ASP A 249 -27.13 20.80 -31.01
C ASP A 249 -28.60 20.34 -31.18
N ALA A 250 -29.12 19.53 -30.26
CA ALA A 250 -30.52 19.07 -30.25
C ALA A 250 -31.51 20.05 -29.58
N ASP A 251 -31.04 21.12 -28.93
CA ASP A 251 -31.89 22.09 -28.19
C ASP A 251 -32.79 22.96 -29.10
N ASN A 252 -32.62 22.87 -30.42
CA ASN A 252 -33.48 23.61 -31.35
C ASN A 252 -34.84 22.95 -31.63
N ASN A 253 -35.11 21.70 -31.20
CA ASN A 253 -36.35 21.03 -31.62
C ASN A 253 -37.17 20.26 -30.57
N ASP A 254 -36.70 19.98 -29.34
CA ASP A 254 -37.55 19.19 -28.41
C ASP A 254 -37.25 19.42 -26.91
N ARG A 255 -37.86 20.46 -26.33
CA ARG A 255 -37.66 20.88 -24.93
C ARG A 255 -38.52 20.17 -23.87
N PHE A 256 -39.32 19.18 -24.26
CA PHE A 256 -40.35 18.52 -23.45
C PHE A 256 -39.92 17.61 -22.28
N LEU A 257 -39.17 16.54 -22.59
CA LEU A 257 -39.36 15.27 -21.84
C LEU A 257 -38.10 14.64 -21.22
N ARG A 258 -36.89 15.18 -21.43
CA ARG A 258 -35.64 14.47 -21.05
C ARG A 258 -34.76 15.17 -20.00
N ARG A 259 -35.29 16.14 -19.24
CA ARG A 259 -34.46 16.98 -18.35
C ARG A 259 -34.34 16.49 -16.89
N SER A 260 -35.31 15.70 -16.41
CA SER A 260 -35.35 15.31 -14.98
C SER A 260 -34.52 14.06 -14.66
N GLY A 261 -34.40 13.09 -15.59
CA GLY A 261 -33.61 11.87 -15.39
C GLY A 261 -32.10 12.02 -15.63
N ALA A 262 -31.71 12.85 -16.61
CA ALA A 262 -30.30 13.05 -16.98
C ALA A 262 -29.52 13.83 -15.90
N SER A 263 -30.11 14.87 -15.31
CA SER A 263 -29.44 15.71 -14.31
C SER A 263 -29.24 15.02 -12.96
N VAL A 264 -30.13 14.11 -12.56
CA VAL A 264 -29.98 13.31 -11.32
C VAL A 264 -29.00 12.15 -11.53
N MET A 265 -29.06 11.51 -12.72
CA MET A 265 -28.14 10.43 -13.09
C MET A 265 -26.70 10.94 -13.31
N ASP A 266 -26.52 12.15 -13.86
CA ASP A 266 -25.22 12.83 -13.95
C ASP A 266 -24.68 13.22 -12.58
N ARG A 267 -25.51 13.77 -11.69
CA ARG A 267 -25.06 14.12 -10.32
C ARG A 267 -24.62 12.89 -9.51
N ALA A 268 -25.30 11.75 -9.66
CA ALA A 268 -24.93 10.50 -9.00
C ALA A 268 -23.64 9.87 -9.59
N LYS A 269 -23.47 9.93 -10.92
CA LYS A 269 -22.24 9.53 -11.62
C LYS A 269 -21.06 10.43 -11.21
N ILE A 270 -21.24 11.75 -11.22
CA ILE A 270 -20.23 12.75 -10.82
C ILE A 270 -19.80 12.58 -9.36
N LYS A 271 -20.72 12.34 -8.42
CA LYS A 271 -20.36 12.08 -7.01
C LYS A 271 -19.46 10.86 -6.86
N THR A 272 -19.76 9.77 -7.56
CA THR A 272 -18.99 8.53 -7.46
C THR A 272 -17.64 8.66 -8.19
N LEU A 273 -17.59 9.40 -9.30
CA LEU A 273 -16.35 9.73 -10.02
C LEU A 273 -15.45 10.63 -9.17
N LYS A 274 -16.01 11.69 -8.55
CA LYS A 274 -15.29 12.59 -7.65
C LYS A 274 -14.73 11.85 -6.44
N LEU A 275 -15.52 10.97 -5.83
CA LEU A 275 -15.07 10.14 -4.71
C LEU A 275 -13.88 9.25 -5.12
N SER A 276 -14.02 8.55 -6.25
CA SER A 276 -12.98 7.64 -6.74
C SER A 276 -11.71 8.40 -7.17
N PHE A 277 -11.85 9.59 -7.77
CA PHE A 277 -10.73 10.48 -8.10
C PHE A 277 -9.99 10.96 -6.85
N VAL A 278 -10.72 11.34 -5.80
CA VAL A 278 -10.11 11.73 -4.51
C VAL A 278 -9.32 10.57 -3.91
N ILE A 279 -9.87 9.34 -3.90
CA ILE A 279 -9.17 8.15 -3.38
C ILE A 279 -7.84 7.94 -4.15
N VAL A 280 -7.86 8.11 -5.47
CA VAL A 280 -6.66 7.97 -6.31
C VAL A 280 -5.63 9.07 -6.02
N MET A 281 -6.06 10.32 -5.92
CA MET A 281 -5.14 11.42 -5.61
C MET A 281 -4.47 11.22 -4.27
N VAL A 282 -5.23 10.81 -3.25
CA VAL A 282 -4.68 10.47 -1.93
C VAL A 282 -3.67 9.32 -2.05
N PHE A 283 -3.98 8.26 -2.82
CA PHE A 283 -3.03 7.18 -3.07
C PHE A 283 -1.72 7.70 -3.71
N ILE A 284 -1.79 8.54 -4.74
CA ILE A 284 -0.62 9.16 -5.38
C ILE A 284 0.21 9.97 -4.37
N PHE A 285 -0.44 10.85 -3.61
CA PHE A 285 0.23 11.70 -2.63
C PHE A 285 0.88 10.89 -1.50
N CYS A 286 0.25 9.82 -1.05
CA CYS A 286 0.80 8.96 0.01
C CYS A 286 1.97 8.09 -0.47
N TRP A 287 1.95 7.65 -1.73
CA TRP A 287 2.98 6.77 -2.28
C TRP A 287 4.20 7.52 -2.85
N THR A 288 4.01 8.75 -3.32
CA THR A 288 5.09 9.54 -3.93
C THR A 288 6.33 9.68 -3.03
N PRO A 289 6.21 10.03 -1.72
CA PRO A 289 7.38 10.13 -0.84
C PRO A 289 8.14 8.81 -0.72
N TYR A 290 7.42 7.69 -0.62
CA TYR A 290 8.01 6.36 -0.53
C TYR A 290 8.78 6.00 -1.82
N VAL A 291 8.21 6.29 -2.99
CA VAL A 291 8.86 6.05 -4.28
C VAL A 291 10.12 6.91 -4.43
N VAL A 292 10.06 8.19 -4.05
CA VAL A 292 11.22 9.10 -4.11
C VAL A 292 12.35 8.62 -3.21
N ILE A 293 12.04 8.23 -1.96
CA ILE A 293 13.05 7.69 -1.02
C ILE A 293 13.60 6.35 -1.50
N SER A 294 12.80 5.52 -2.17
CA SER A 294 13.25 4.20 -2.63
C SER A 294 14.12 4.25 -3.89
N ILE A 295 14.09 5.36 -4.63
CA ILE A 295 14.87 5.57 -5.86
C ILE A 295 16.21 6.27 -5.56
N TRP A 296 16.31 6.97 -4.43
CA TRP A 296 17.49 7.74 -4.00
C TRP A 296 18.35 6.93 -3.02
#